data_AF-A0A9N9JY58-F1
#
_entry.id   AF-A0A9N9JY58-F1
#
_cell.length_a   1.000
_cell.length_b   1.000
_cell.length_c   1.000
_cell.angle_alpha   90.00
_cell.angle_beta   90.00
_cell.angle_gamma   90.00
#
_symmetry.space_group_name_H-M   'P 1'
#
loop_
_entity.id
_entity.type
_entity.pdbx_description
1 polymer ?
#
loop_
_entity_poly.entity_id
_entity_poly.type
_entity_poly.pdbx_seq_one_letter_code
_entity_poly.pdbx_strand_id
1 'polypeptide(L)' 'PNSDNEQRKRDKKLITGIIADQQPFTIVKNQHFNEFIRLINPRYIVPTRQAAKTMIIDEFEVRRSRVVNDL' A
#
# COMPACT_ATOMS: atom_id res chain seq x y z
N PRO A 1 -7.01 3.98 -16.18
CA PRO A 1 -6.89 4.15 -14.71
C PRO A 1 -8.15 3.62 -14.00
N ASN A 2 -8.02 3.07 -12.80
CA ASN A 2 -9.17 2.76 -11.95
C ASN A 2 -9.88 4.05 -11.51
N SER A 3 -11.14 3.94 -11.06
CA SER A 3 -11.76 5.04 -10.32
C SER A 3 -10.99 5.29 -9.01
N ASP A 4 -11.04 6.51 -8.49
CA ASP A 4 -10.33 6.89 -7.26
C ASP A 4 -10.64 5.95 -6.08
N ASN A 5 -11.90 5.50 -5.97
CA ASN A 5 -12.30 4.57 -4.93
C ASN A 5 -11.66 3.18 -5.10
N GLU A 6 -11.66 2.66 -6.33
CA GLU A 6 -11.05 1.35 -6.63
C GLU A 6 -9.52 1.38 -6.51
N GLN A 7 -8.90 2.51 -6.87
CA GLN A 7 -7.47 2.76 -6.66
C GLN A 7 -7.13 2.72 -5.17
N ARG A 8 -7.84 3.50 -4.34
CA ARG A 8 -7.63 3.55 -2.87
C ARG A 8 -7.84 2.20 -2.20
N LYS A 9 -8.86 1.43 -2.59
CA LYS A 9 -9.09 0.07 -2.04
C LYS A 9 -7.91 -0.85 -2.32
N ARG A 10 -7.35 -0.80 -3.53
CA ARG A 10 -6.21 -1.62 -3.94
C ARG A 10 -4.92 -1.19 -3.26
N ASP A 11 -4.68 0.13 -3.18
CA ASP A 11 -3.55 0.69 -2.43
C ASP A 11 -3.57 0.20 -0.98
N LYS A 12 -4.73 0.26 -0.32
CA LYS A 12 -4.87 -0.25 1.05
C LYS A 12 -4.52 -1.73 1.16
N LYS A 13 -4.95 -2.57 0.21
CA LYS A 13 -4.62 -4.01 0.22
C LYS A 13 -3.14 -4.27 -0.02
N LEU A 14 -2.51 -3.56 -0.96
CA LEU A 14 -1.07 -3.64 -1.20
C LEU A 14 -0.28 -3.23 0.04
N ILE A 15 -0.62 -2.10 0.66
CA ILE A 15 0.04 -1.61 1.87
C ILE A 15 -0.14 -2.57 3.05
N THR A 16 -1.34 -3.16 3.20
CA THR A 16 -1.59 -4.18 4.22
C THR A 16 -0.67 -5.39 4.03
N GLY A 17 -0.50 -5.88 2.80
CA GLY A 17 0.43 -6.97 2.50
C GLY A 17 1.88 -6.61 2.81
N ILE A 18 2.31 -5.41 2.42
CA ILE A 18 3.67 -4.92 2.74
C ILE A 18 3.93 -4.92 4.24
N ILE A 19 2.97 -4.45 5.05
CA ILE A 19 3.09 -4.41 6.51
C ILE A 19 3.05 -5.81 7.12
N ALA A 20 2.08 -6.63 6.73
CA ALA A 20 1.85 -7.95 7.31
C ALA A 20 3.04 -8.89 7.09
N ASP A 21 3.63 -8.84 5.89
CA ASP A 21 4.73 -9.72 5.49
C ASP A 21 6.11 -9.06 5.66
N GLN A 22 6.16 -7.94 6.40
CA GLN A 22 7.37 -7.14 6.66
C GLN A 22 8.21 -6.86 5.41
N GLN A 23 7.54 -6.66 4.27
CA GLN A 23 8.22 -6.42 3.02
C GLN A 23 8.87 -5.02 3.03
N PRO A 24 10.03 -4.85 2.37
CA PRO A 24 10.58 -3.53 2.20
C PRO A 24 9.60 -2.68 1.38
N PHE A 25 9.20 -1.52 1.91
CA PHE A 25 8.29 -0.60 1.21
C PHE A 25 8.85 -0.08 -0.14
N THR A 26 10.14 -0.31 -0.40
CA THR A 26 10.78 -0.08 -1.70
C THR A 26 10.34 -1.05 -2.79
N ILE A 27 9.61 -2.13 -2.48
CA ILE A 27 9.06 -3.08 -3.46
C ILE A 27 8.23 -2.37 -4.55
N VAL A 28 7.55 -1.25 -4.22
CA VAL A 28 6.79 -0.44 -5.18
C VAL A 28 7.67 0.26 -6.23
N LYS A 29 9.00 0.29 -6.04
CA LYS A 29 9.98 0.75 -7.04
C LYS A 29 10.54 -0.39 -7.88
N ASN A 30 10.35 -1.65 -7.48
CA ASN A 30 10.87 -2.78 -8.23
C ASN A 30 10.14 -2.88 -9.57
N GLN A 31 10.89 -2.82 -10.65
CA GLN A 31 10.33 -2.81 -12.00
C GLN A 31 9.59 -4.12 -12.31
N HIS A 32 10.16 -5.27 -11.98
CA HIS A 32 9.54 -6.58 -12.22
C HIS A 32 8.26 -6.78 -11.41
N PHE A 33 8.24 -6.30 -10.15
CA PHE A 33 7.01 -6.28 -9.35
C PHE A 33 5.93 -5.43 -10.03
N ASN A 34 6.30 -4.23 -10.49
CA ASN A 34 5.36 -3.34 -11.17
C ASN A 34 4.86 -3.91 -12.51
N GLU A 35 5.73 -4.58 -13.27
CA GLU A 35 5.37 -5.29 -14.50
C GLU A 35 4.39 -6.44 -14.21
N PHE A 36 4.66 -7.23 -13.18
CA PHE A 36 3.77 -8.31 -12.74
C PHE A 36 2.39 -7.79 -12.31
N ILE A 37 2.35 -6.72 -11.51
CA ILE A 37 1.09 -6.10 -11.09
C ILE A 37 0.33 -5.51 -12.27
N ARG A 38 1.02 -4.88 -13.24
CA ARG A 38 0.39 -4.37 -14.47
C ARG A 38 -0.16 -5.48 -15.35
N LEU A 39 0.49 -6.65 -15.40
CA LEU A 39 -0.03 -7.81 -16.11
C LEU A 39 -1.34 -8.31 -15.49
N ILE A 40 -1.42 -8.34 -14.16
CA ILE A 40 -2.64 -8.74 -13.42
C ILE A 40 -3.74 -7.69 -13.57
N ASN A 41 -3.40 -6.41 -13.46
CA ASN A 41 -4.36 -5.31 -13.61
C ASN A 41 -3.74 -4.10 -14.31
N PRO A 42 -3.93 -3.96 -15.63
CA PRO A 42 -3.36 -2.86 -16.41
C PRO A 42 -3.86 -1.47 -16.02
N ARG A 43 -5.00 -1.37 -15.32
CA ARG A 43 -5.61 -0.09 -14.91
C ARG A 43 -5.15 0.38 -13.54
N TYR A 44 -4.51 -0.48 -12.76
CA TYR A 44 -4.00 -0.15 -11.43
C TYR A 44 -2.63 0.52 -11.54
N ILE A 45 -2.48 1.66 -10.87
CA ILE A 45 -1.22 2.39 -10.81
C ILE A 45 -0.62 2.10 -9.44
N VAL A 46 0.51 1.40 -9.39
CA VAL A 46 1.21 1.15 -8.13
C VAL A 46 1.62 2.48 -7.50
N PRO A 47 1.39 2.70 -6.19
CA PRO A 47 1.71 3.95 -5.53
C PRO A 47 3.21 4.24 -5.58
N THR A 48 3.55 5.53 -5.58
CA THR A 48 4.95 5.95 -5.46
C THR A 48 5.51 5.53 -4.10
N ARG A 49 6.83 5.41 -3.99
CA ARG A 49 7.49 5.16 -2.69
C ARG A 49 7.06 6.15 -1.61
N GLN A 50 6.90 7.43 -1.97
CA GLN A 50 6.50 8.45 -1.01
C GLN A 50 5.06 8.22 -0.54
N ALA A 51 4.14 7.94 -1.46
CA ALA A 51 2.76 7.62 -1.12
C ALA A 51 2.67 6.33 -0.27
N ALA A 52 3.42 5.29 -0.63
CA ALA A 52 3.49 4.06 0.15
C ALA A 52 4.01 4.30 1.57
N LYS A 53 5.07 5.11 1.73
CA LYS A 53 5.59 5.48 3.04
C LYS A 53 4.52 6.21 3.88
N THR A 54 3.84 7.20 3.31
CA THR A 54 2.77 7.93 4.01
C THR A 54 1.67 6.99 4.46
N MET A 55 1.17 6.12 3.56
CA MET A 55 0.11 5.17 3.90
C MET A 55 0.52 4.17 5.00
N ILE A 56 1.78 3.75 5.03
CA ILE A 56 2.29 2.87 6.10
C ILE A 56 2.33 3.60 7.44
N ILE A 57 2.77 4.86 7.47
CA ILE A 57 2.78 5.69 8.68
C ILE A 57 1.34 5.92 9.15
N ASP A 58 0.43 6.27 8.25
CA ASP A 58 -0.98 6.48 8.60
C ASP A 58 -1.62 5.21 9.20
N GLU A 59 -1.34 4.04 8.62
CA GLU A 59 -1.83 2.76 9.16
C GLU A 59 -1.21 2.44 10.52
N PHE A 60 0.08 2.75 10.74
CA PHE A 60 0.72 2.64 12.04
C PHE A 60 0.06 3.53 13.09
N GLU A 61 -0.16 4.81 12.76
CA GLU A 61 -0.79 5.78 13.64
C GLU A 61 -2.20 5.36 14.05
N VAL A 62 -3.01 4.90 13.09
CA VAL A 62 -4.35 4.36 13.36
C VAL A 62 -4.30 3.17 14.32
N ARG A 63 -3.37 2.24 14.12
CA ARG A 63 -3.23 1.07 15.00
C ARG A 63 -2.74 1.45 16.38
N ARG A 64 -1.78 2.37 16.47
CA ARG A 64 -1.25 2.91 17.72
C ARG A 64 -2.36 3.58 18.54
N SER A 65 -3.16 4.45 17.92
CA SER A 65 -4.26 5.13 18.61
C SER A 65 -5.32 4.18 19.15
N ARG A 66 -5.59 3.07 18.45
CA ARG A 66 -6.51 2.03 18.96
C ARG A 66 -5.98 1.40 20.24
N VAL A 67 -4.72 0.97 20.22
CA VAL A 67 -4.08 0.39 21.42
C VAL A 67 -4.06 1.39 22.58
N VAL A 68 -3.78 2.67 22.32
CA VAL A 68 -3.78 3.72 23.38
C VAL A 68 -5.18 3.96 23.94
N ASN A 69 -6.22 3.94 23.11
CA ASN A 69 -7.59 4.15 23.58
C ASN A 69 -8.18 2.92 24.30
N ASP A 70 -7.60 1.73 24.09
CA ASP A 70 -8.00 0.47 24.71
C ASP A 70 -7.25 0.22 26.06
N LEU A 71 -6.31 1.10 26.44
CA LEU A 71 -5.53 1.07 27.69
C LEU A 71 -6.06 2.09 28.71
#